data_AF-A0A496QVH5-F1
#
_entry.id   AF-A0A496QVH5-F1
#
_cell.length_a   1.000
_cell.length_b   1.000
_cell.length_c   1.000
_cell.angle_alpha   90.00
_cell.angle_beta   90.00
_cell.angle_gamma   90.00
#
_symmetry.space_group_name_H-M   'P 1'
#
loop_
_entity.id
_entity.type
_entity.pdbx_description
1 polymer ?
#
loop_
_entity_poly.entity_id
_entity_poly.type
_entity_poly.pdbx_seq_one_letter_code
_entity_poly.pdbx_strand_id
1 'polypeptide(L)'
;MFDNEAFYTALSCFQCEEAWCRRACPSGAIQRDSSLAREVVDENRCAGCRICTLACPFGEIMYDSEIYKVYKCEFCDGDPECVKLCPAEALIYREQDTAVVSKRKAWSRRLIESFKEVKA
;
A
#
# COMPACT_ATOMS: atom_id res chain seq x y z
N MET A 1 0.68 -7.13 28.71
CA MET A 1 0.91 -6.97 27.26
C MET A 1 -0.25 -7.66 26.58
N PHE A 2 -1.09 -6.91 25.86
CA PHE A 2 -2.43 -7.33 25.43
C PHE A 2 -2.41 -8.12 24.11
N ASP A 3 -1.39 -8.95 23.88
CA ASP A 3 -1.16 -9.59 22.57
C ASP A 3 -2.30 -10.53 22.16
N ASN A 4 -3.00 -11.13 23.14
CA ASN A 4 -4.17 -12.00 22.92
C ASN A 4 -5.47 -11.23 22.63
N GLU A 5 -5.47 -9.91 22.82
CA GLU A 5 -6.62 -9.02 22.61
C GLU A 5 -6.37 -8.04 21.44
N ALA A 6 -5.17 -8.06 20.86
CA ALA A 6 -4.74 -7.16 19.80
C ALA A 6 -5.02 -7.72 18.41
N PHE A 7 -5.37 -6.83 17.48
CA PHE A 7 -5.47 -7.15 16.06
C PHE A 7 -4.28 -6.57 15.31
N TYR A 8 -3.59 -7.40 14.53
CA TYR A 8 -2.46 -6.98 13.72
C TYR A 8 -2.84 -7.00 12.24
N THR A 9 -2.64 -5.88 11.56
CA THR A 9 -2.79 -5.78 10.11
C THR A 9 -1.51 -5.24 9.51
N ALA A 10 -1.01 -5.90 8.47
CA ALA A 10 0.04 -5.35 7.64
C ALA A 10 -0.59 -4.38 6.64
N LEU A 11 -0.10 -3.15 6.60
CA LEU A 11 -0.49 -2.14 5.62
C LEU A 11 0.68 -1.92 4.65
N SER A 12 0.37 -1.81 3.37
CA SER A 12 1.31 -1.40 2.34
C SER A 12 0.56 -0.66 1.25
N CYS A 13 1.27 -0.08 0.29
CA CYS A 13 0.66 0.60 -0.85
C CYS A 13 -0.33 -0.31 -1.58
N PHE A 14 -1.57 0.17 -1.73
CA PHE A 14 -2.66 -0.57 -2.38
C PHE A 14 -2.55 -0.64 -3.90
N GLN A 15 -1.59 0.07 -4.52
CA GLN A 15 -1.44 0.21 -5.98
C GLN A 15 -2.76 0.52 -6.69
N CYS A 16 -3.48 1.53 -6.17
CA CYS A 16 -4.80 1.93 -6.62
C CYS A 16 -4.86 2.07 -8.15
N GLU A 17 -5.94 1.57 -8.75
CA GLU A 17 -6.26 1.78 -10.16
C GLU A 17 -6.41 3.29 -10.46
N GLU A 18 -7.18 3.98 -9.62
CA GLU A 18 -7.25 5.44 -9.58
C GLU A 18 -6.31 6.02 -8.52
N ALA A 19 -5.00 6.06 -8.84
CA ALA A 19 -4.00 6.59 -7.92
C ALA A 19 -4.10 8.12 -7.73
N TRP A 20 -4.55 8.56 -6.55
CA TRP A 20 -4.55 9.97 -6.15
C TRP A 20 -3.15 10.57 -6.12
N CYS A 21 -2.15 9.80 -5.67
CA CYS A 21 -0.76 10.23 -5.65
C CYS A 21 -0.23 10.57 -7.04
N ARG A 22 -0.58 9.76 -8.06
CA ARG A 22 -0.26 10.04 -9.45
C ARG A 22 -0.95 11.31 -9.95
N ARG A 23 -2.27 11.43 -9.72
CA ARG A 23 -3.03 12.62 -10.12
C ARG A 23 -2.52 13.92 -9.50
N ALA A 24 -2.06 13.85 -8.24
CA ALA A 24 -1.59 15.02 -7.51
C ALA A 24 -0.13 15.39 -7.82
N CYS A 25 0.64 14.54 -8.51
CA CYS A 25 2.06 14.78 -8.76
C CYS A 25 2.27 15.83 -9.87
N PRO A 26 2.76 17.05 -9.56
CA PRO A 26 2.88 18.11 -10.56
C PRO A 26 3.95 17.84 -11.61
N SER A 27 5.00 17.08 -11.27
CA SER A 27 6.05 16.71 -12.22
C SER A 27 5.73 15.43 -13.02
N GLY A 28 4.62 14.76 -12.71
CA GLY A 28 4.26 13.48 -13.31
C GLY A 28 5.29 12.38 -13.05
N ALA A 29 5.98 12.43 -11.91
CA ALA A 29 6.98 11.44 -11.52
C ALA A 29 6.37 10.07 -11.20
N ILE A 30 5.13 10.03 -10.74
CA ILE A 30 4.44 8.76 -10.47
C ILE A 30 3.74 8.29 -11.74
N GLN A 31 4.04 7.07 -12.17
CA GLN A 31 3.51 6.49 -13.41
C GLN A 31 2.99 5.07 -13.20
N ARG A 32 1.99 4.71 -14.01
CA ARG A 32 1.44 3.37 -14.03
C ARG A 32 2.29 2.47 -14.92
N ASP A 33 2.88 1.46 -14.32
CA ASP A 33 3.46 0.32 -15.01
C ASP A 33 2.35 -0.71 -15.26
N SER A 34 2.08 -0.98 -16.55
CA SER A 34 1.04 -1.91 -16.98
C SER A 34 1.46 -3.37 -16.84
N SER A 35 2.77 -3.68 -16.78
CA SER A 35 3.26 -5.06 -16.71
C SER A 35 2.90 -5.74 -15.39
N LEU A 36 3.05 -5.01 -14.29
CA LEU A 36 2.75 -5.49 -12.93
C LEU A 36 1.56 -4.75 -12.29
N ALA A 37 0.84 -3.93 -13.07
CA ALA A 37 -0.29 -3.15 -12.61
C ALA A 37 0.03 -2.37 -11.31
N ARG A 38 1.15 -1.62 -11.32
CA ARG A 38 1.69 -0.89 -10.17
C ARG A 38 1.96 0.57 -10.50
N GLU A 39 1.91 1.44 -9.50
CA GLU A 39 2.38 2.81 -9.60
C GLU A 39 3.84 2.86 -9.14
N VAL A 40 4.72 3.47 -9.95
CA VAL A 40 6.18 3.55 -9.72
C VAL A 40 6.60 5.02 -9.72
N VAL A 41 7.59 5.37 -8.92
CA VAL A 41 8.17 6.72 -8.90
C VAL A 41 9.38 6.74 -9.83
N ASP A 42 9.32 7.57 -10.87
CA ASP A 42 10.49 7.97 -11.64
C ASP A 42 11.30 8.99 -10.83
N GLU A 43 12.42 8.52 -10.28
CA GLU A 43 13.30 9.35 -9.48
C GLU A 43 13.81 10.57 -10.25
N ASN A 44 14.10 10.45 -11.55
CA ASN A 44 14.66 11.56 -12.34
C ASN A 44 13.66 12.72 -12.50
N ARG A 45 12.37 12.41 -12.42
CA ARG A 45 11.27 13.40 -12.49
C ARG A 45 10.80 13.87 -11.11
N CYS A 46 11.17 13.17 -10.05
CA CYS A 46 10.71 13.46 -8.72
C CYS A 46 11.43 14.70 -8.15
N ALA A 47 10.70 15.81 -8.03
CA ALA A 47 11.20 17.06 -7.47
C ALA A 47 11.14 17.13 -5.93
N GLY A 48 10.69 16.06 -5.25
CA GLY A 48 10.65 16.03 -3.79
C GLY A 48 9.60 16.92 -3.11
N CYS A 49 8.60 17.42 -3.85
CA CYS A 49 7.58 18.36 -3.34
C CYS A 49 6.61 17.78 -2.29
N ARG A 50 6.61 16.46 -2.09
CA ARG A 50 5.79 15.71 -1.11
C ARG A 50 4.26 15.85 -1.25
N ILE A 51 3.74 16.49 -2.30
CA ILE A 51 2.29 16.61 -2.51
C ILE A 51 1.61 15.23 -2.57
N CYS A 52 2.28 14.24 -3.16
CA CYS A 52 1.78 12.88 -3.23
C CYS A 52 1.62 12.20 -1.85
N THR A 53 2.44 12.56 -0.85
CA THR A 53 2.31 12.01 0.51
C THR A 53 1.02 12.50 1.17
N LEU A 54 0.67 13.76 0.95
CA LEU A 54 -0.60 14.36 1.41
C LEU A 54 -1.81 13.80 0.64
N ALA A 55 -1.63 13.47 -0.63
CA ALA A 55 -2.70 12.94 -1.47
C ALA A 55 -3.04 11.46 -1.21
N CYS A 56 -2.15 10.71 -0.57
CA CYS A 56 -2.39 9.30 -0.25
C CYS A 56 -3.20 9.17 1.04
N PRO A 57 -4.46 8.73 1.02
CA PRO A 57 -5.25 8.60 2.25
C PRO A 57 -4.81 7.44 3.13
N PHE A 58 -3.95 6.56 2.61
CA PHE A 58 -3.39 5.44 3.35
C PHE A 58 -2.01 5.76 3.95
N GLY A 59 -1.41 6.90 3.61
CA GLY A 59 -0.08 7.28 4.13
C GLY A 59 1.09 6.44 3.59
N GLU A 60 0.89 5.70 2.50
CA GLU A 60 1.84 4.68 1.99
C GLU A 60 2.94 5.24 1.05
N ILE A 61 3.19 6.54 1.11
CA ILE A 61 4.26 7.19 0.35
C ILE A 61 5.22 7.83 1.33
N MET A 62 6.45 7.34 1.29
CA MET A 62 7.50 7.74 2.19
C MET A 62 8.40 8.75 1.50
N TYR A 63 8.99 9.63 2.30
CA TYR A 63 9.94 10.62 1.83
C TYR A 63 11.31 10.31 2.41
N ASP A 64 12.30 10.21 1.53
CA ASP A 64 13.70 10.08 1.87
C ASP A 64 14.33 11.49 1.96
N SER A 65 14.82 11.83 3.15
CA SER A 65 15.45 13.12 3.43
C SER A 65 16.92 13.21 3.00
N GLU A 66 17.57 12.10 2.70
CA GLU A 66 18.96 12.07 2.25
C GLU A 66 19.04 12.37 0.74
N ILE A 67 18.17 11.74 -0.06
CA ILE A 67 18.11 11.96 -1.52
C ILE A 67 17.04 12.98 -1.94
N TYR A 68 16.25 13.48 -0.98
CA TYR A 68 15.16 14.44 -1.17
C TYR A 68 14.05 13.98 -2.14
N LYS A 69 13.78 12.67 -2.20
CA LYS A 69 12.76 12.08 -3.08
C LYS A 69 11.77 11.22 -2.32
N VAL A 70 10.62 10.94 -2.93
CA VAL A 70 9.66 9.99 -2.38
C VAL A 70 9.91 8.60 -2.93
N TYR A 71 9.59 7.59 -2.13
CA TYR A 71 9.54 6.19 -2.54
C TYR A 71 8.24 5.56 -2.03
N LYS A 72 7.85 4.47 -2.68
CA LYS A 72 6.66 3.69 -2.31
C LYS A 72 6.87 2.25 -2.71
N CYS A 73 6.09 1.34 -2.12
CA CYS A 73 6.07 -0.05 -2.54
C CYS A 73 5.83 -0.15 -4.05
N GLU A 74 6.61 -0.98 -4.71
CA GLU A 74 6.53 -1.26 -6.14
C GLU A 74 6.38 -2.77 -6.40
N PHE A 75 5.92 -3.54 -5.42
CA PHE A 75 5.84 -5.01 -5.51
C PHE A 75 7.17 -5.73 -5.72
N CYS A 76 8.30 -5.07 -5.47
CA CYS A 76 9.64 -5.67 -5.59
C CYS A 76 9.81 -6.42 -6.92
N ASP A 77 9.43 -5.77 -8.02
CA ASP A 77 9.46 -6.32 -9.38
C ASP A 77 8.73 -7.67 -9.55
N GLY A 78 7.69 -7.91 -8.76
CA GLY A 78 6.85 -9.10 -8.83
C GLY A 78 7.28 -10.23 -7.88
N ASP A 79 8.32 -10.02 -7.07
CA ASP A 79 8.77 -10.99 -6.06
C ASP A 79 8.90 -10.36 -4.65
N PRO A 80 7.78 -10.04 -3.96
CA PRO A 80 7.81 -9.26 -2.72
C PRO A 80 8.54 -9.94 -1.55
N GLU A 81 9.59 -9.29 -1.04
CA GLU A 81 10.33 -9.72 0.15
C GLU A 81 9.47 -9.78 1.40
N CYS A 82 8.53 -8.85 1.56
CA CYS A 82 7.65 -8.81 2.72
C CYS A 82 6.79 -10.10 2.85
N VAL A 83 6.43 -10.72 1.72
CA VAL A 83 5.70 -11.99 1.71
C VAL A 83 6.63 -13.15 2.10
N LYS A 84 7.82 -13.20 1.49
CA LYS A 84 8.85 -14.23 1.76
C LYS A 84 9.29 -14.25 3.22
N LEU A 85 9.36 -13.08 3.85
CA LEU A 85 9.85 -12.92 5.22
C LEU A 85 8.75 -13.00 6.29
N CYS A 86 7.47 -13.12 5.93
CA CYS A 86 6.37 -13.11 6.90
C CYS A 86 6.33 -14.43 7.70
N PRO A 87 6.73 -14.45 8.98
CA PRO A 87 6.78 -15.69 9.75
C PRO A 87 5.39 -16.25 10.08
N ALA A 88 4.38 -15.39 10.10
CA ALA A 88 3.00 -15.75 10.37
C ALA A 88 2.26 -16.24 9.10
N GLU A 89 2.91 -16.20 7.93
CA GLU A 89 2.32 -16.54 6.63
C GLU A 89 1.01 -15.78 6.35
N ALA A 90 0.87 -14.58 6.94
CA ALA A 90 -0.33 -13.75 6.84
C ALA A 90 -0.43 -12.99 5.50
N LEU A 91 0.67 -12.94 4.75
CA LEU A 91 0.79 -12.20 3.50
C LEU A 91 0.83 -13.14 2.30
N ILE A 92 0.10 -12.78 1.24
CA ILE A 92 0.03 -13.56 0.00
C ILE A 92 0.10 -12.61 -1.18
N TYR A 93 1.08 -12.81 -2.08
CA TYR A 93 1.16 -12.10 -3.36
C TYR A 93 0.52 -12.92 -4.48
N ARG A 94 -0.55 -12.40 -5.08
CA ARG A 94 -1.28 -12.97 -6.22
C ARG A 94 -1.96 -11.85 -7.01
N GLU A 95 -2.27 -12.14 -8.26
CA GLU A 95 -3.09 -11.26 -9.09
C GLU A 95 -4.47 -11.04 -8.48
N GLN A 96 -5.07 -9.88 -8.77
CA GLN A 96 -6.43 -9.59 -8.32
C GLN A 96 -7.44 -10.32 -9.20
N ASP A 97 -8.18 -11.24 -8.60
CA ASP A 97 -9.35 -11.87 -9.19
C ASP A 97 -10.59 -11.66 -8.31
N THR A 98 -11.75 -12.10 -8.81
CA THR A 98 -13.02 -11.99 -8.09
C THR A 98 -13.03 -12.75 -6.76
N ALA A 99 -12.27 -13.84 -6.65
CA ALA A 99 -12.17 -14.63 -5.43
C ALA A 99 -11.34 -13.90 -4.36
N VAL A 100 -10.21 -13.29 -4.74
CA VAL A 100 -9.36 -12.46 -3.87
C VAL A 100 -10.16 -11.26 -3.35
N VAL A 101 -10.87 -10.55 -4.23
CA VAL A 101 -11.73 -9.43 -3.82
C VAL A 101 -12.82 -9.88 -2.85
N SER A 102 -13.44 -11.04 -3.10
CA SER A 102 -14.48 -11.59 -2.22
C SER A 102 -13.93 -11.94 -0.83
N LYS A 103 -12.73 -12.53 -0.76
CA LYS A 103 -12.04 -12.80 0.51
C LYS A 103 -11.73 -11.52 1.28
N ARG A 104 -11.20 -10.49 0.60
CA ARG A 104 -10.94 -9.18 1.21
C ARG A 104 -12.22 -8.57 1.78
N LYS A 105 -13.33 -8.59 1.03
CA LYS A 105 -14.64 -8.11 1.51
C LYS A 105 -15.14 -8.89 2.73
N ALA A 106 -15.01 -10.22 2.73
CA ALA A 106 -15.41 -11.04 3.87
C ALA A 106 -14.59 -10.71 5.13
N TRP A 107 -13.28 -10.52 4.97
CA TRP A 107 -12.39 -10.13 6.06
C TRP A 107 -12.67 -8.72 6.58
N SER A 108 -12.90 -7.74 5.70
CA SER A 108 -13.30 -6.38 6.10
C SER A 108 -14.59 -6.36 6.92
N ARG A 109 -15.57 -7.23 6.61
CA ARG A 109 -16.80 -7.34 7.42
C ARG A 109 -16.50 -7.84 8.84
N ARG A 110 -15.64 -8.85 8.97
CA ARG A 110 -15.21 -9.38 10.27
C ARG A 110 -14.49 -8.31 11.09
N LEU A 111 -13.60 -7.56 10.45
CA LEU A 111 -12.92 -6.43 11.08
C LEU A 111 -13.91 -5.39 11.62
N ILE A 112 -14.86 -4.94 10.78
CA ILE A 112 -15.87 -3.96 11.18
C ILE A 112 -16.69 -4.47 12.37
N GLU A 113 -17.00 -5.76 12.40
CA GLU A 113 -17.70 -6.40 13.51
C GLU A 113 -16.87 -6.41 14.79
N SER A 114 -15.59 -6.80 14.74
CA SER A 114 -14.67 -6.75 15.89
C SER A 114 -14.51 -5.33 16.45
N PHE A 115 -14.49 -4.29 15.61
CA PHE A 115 -14.43 -2.90 16.08
C PHE A 115 -15.74 -2.40 16.74
N LYS A 116 -16.87 -3.10 16.59
CA LYS A 116 -18.10 -2.74 17.32
C LYS A 116 -18.00 -3.06 18.81
N GLU A 117 -17.20 -4.06 19.18
CA GLU A 117 -16.97 -4.47 20.57
C GLU A 117 -16.08 -3.47 21.33
N VAL A 118 -15.33 -2.63 20.61
CA VAL A 118 -14.43 -1.60 21.15
C VAL A 118 -15.10 -0.22 21.26
N LYS A 119 -16.39 -0.11 20.94
CA LYS A 119 -17.14 1.14 21.14
C LYS A 119 -17.34 1.39 22.65
N ALA A 120 -16.64 2.40 23.17
CA ALA A 120 -17.01 3.10 24.40
C ALA A 120 -18.34 3.85 24.26
#